data_AF-A0ABD0MRC8-F1
#
_entry.id   AF-A0ABD0MRC8-F1
#
_cell.length_a   1.000
_cell.length_b   1.000
_cell.length_c   1.000
_cell.angle_alpha   90.00
_cell.angle_beta   90.00
_cell.angle_gamma   90.00
#
_symmetry.space_group_name_H-M   'P 1'
#
loop_
_entity.id
_entity.type
_entity.pdbx_description
1 polymer ?
#
loop_
_entity_poly.entity_id
_entity_poly.type
_entity_poly.pdbx_seq_one_letter_code
_entity_poly.pdbx_strand_id
1 'polypeptide(L)'
;MVVGARRAGLSISQSAQLLGFSRTTISRVYKEWCEKGKTSSMRQSCGRKCLVDARGQRRMGRLIQADRRAALTEITTRYNRGGWATTAEDPTGYHSSPLQIGKRGYNLHELTKIG
;
A
#
# COMPACT_ATOMS: atom_id res chain seq x y z
N MET A 1 -0.29 -20.11 -4.76
CA MET A 1 -1.28 -20.84 -5.59
C MET A 1 -0.67 -21.32 -6.92
N VAL A 2 -0.22 -20.44 -7.83
CA VAL A 2 0.29 -20.84 -9.16
C VAL A 2 1.48 -21.82 -9.11
N VAL A 3 2.51 -21.50 -8.32
CA VAL A 3 3.70 -22.35 -8.18
C VAL A 3 3.35 -23.73 -7.61
N GLY A 4 2.42 -23.80 -6.66
CA GLY A 4 1.96 -25.06 -6.07
C GLY A 4 1.32 -25.99 -7.10
N ALA A 5 0.39 -25.46 -7.91
CA ALA A 5 -0.25 -26.22 -8.99
C ALA A 5 0.78 -26.75 -10.01
N ARG A 6 1.76 -25.93 -10.38
CA ARG A 6 2.83 -26.33 -11.31
C ARG A 6 3.79 -27.36 -10.73
N ARG A 7 4.13 -27.26 -9.44
CA ARG A 7 4.96 -28.26 -8.74
C ARG A 7 4.23 -29.58 -8.52
N ALA A 8 2.90 -29.57 -8.46
CA ALA A 8 2.07 -30.78 -8.43
C ALA A 8 1.92 -31.46 -9.82
N GLY A 9 2.65 -31.00 -10.84
CA GLY A 9 2.64 -31.61 -12.18
C GLY A 9 1.48 -31.16 -13.08
N LEU A 10 0.61 -30.27 -12.63
CA LEU A 10 -0.50 -29.77 -13.46
C LEU A 10 0.03 -28.92 -14.60
N SER A 11 -0.49 -29.13 -15.82
CA SER A 11 -0.18 -28.31 -17.01
C SER A 11 -0.58 -26.83 -16.81
N ILE A 12 -0.09 -25.95 -17.68
CA ILE A 12 -0.45 -24.52 -17.66
C ILE A 12 -1.96 -24.34 -17.86
N SER A 13 -2.57 -25.08 -18.79
CA SER A 13 -4.01 -25.03 -19.06
C SER A 13 -4.85 -25.53 -17.88
N GLN A 14 -4.45 -26.64 -17.24
CA GLN A 14 -5.11 -27.15 -16.04
C GLN A 14 -4.98 -26.18 -14.87
N SER A 15 -3.79 -25.60 -14.68
CA SER A 15 -3.56 -24.59 -13.63
C SER A 15 -4.39 -23.32 -13.87
N ALA A 16 -4.53 -22.90 -15.14
CA ALA A 16 -5.34 -21.75 -15.54
C ALA A 16 -6.82 -21.98 -15.25
N GLN A 17 -7.36 -23.15 -15.60
CA GLN A 17 -8.75 -23.52 -15.26
C GLN A 17 -8.96 -23.63 -13.75
N LEU A 18 -8.08 -24.34 -13.05
CA LEU A 18 -8.19 -24.56 -11.61
C LEU A 18 -8.19 -23.24 -10.81
N LEU A 19 -7.35 -22.29 -11.21
CA LEU A 19 -7.17 -21.02 -10.50
C LEU A 19 -8.01 -19.89 -11.08
N GLY A 20 -8.74 -20.11 -12.18
CA GLY A 20 -9.51 -19.07 -12.87
C GLY A 20 -8.67 -17.95 -13.48
N PHE A 21 -7.39 -18.20 -13.78
CA PHE A 21 -6.48 -17.22 -14.39
C PHE A 21 -6.24 -17.51 -15.87
N SER A 22 -5.84 -16.49 -16.62
CA SER A 22 -5.39 -16.68 -18.00
C SER A 22 -4.11 -17.52 -18.06
N ARG A 23 -3.93 -18.30 -19.13
CA ARG A 23 -2.69 -19.07 -19.38
C ARG A 23 -1.46 -18.17 -19.37
N THR A 24 -1.55 -16.95 -19.91
CA THR A 24 -0.43 -15.99 -19.93
C THR A 24 -0.07 -15.50 -18.54
N THR A 25 -1.04 -15.27 -17.66
CA THR A 25 -0.80 -14.94 -16.24
C THR A 25 -0.05 -16.08 -15.55
N ILE A 26 -0.53 -17.32 -15.72
CA ILE A 26 0.12 -18.51 -15.15
C ILE A 26 1.57 -18.64 -15.65
N SER A 27 1.80 -18.52 -16.96
CA SER A 27 3.15 -18.59 -17.54
C SER A 27 4.08 -17.51 -17.00
N ARG A 28 3.61 -16.26 -16.90
CA ARG A 28 4.42 -15.14 -16.39
C ARG A 28 4.82 -15.33 -14.94
N VAL A 29 3.85 -15.68 -14.09
CA VAL A 29 4.09 -15.91 -12.65
C VAL A 29 5.03 -17.09 -12.44
N TYR A 30 4.84 -18.18 -13.18
CA TYR A 30 5.71 -19.35 -13.05
C TYR A 30 7.14 -19.07 -13.54
N LYS A 31 7.30 -18.37 -14.66
CA LYS A 31 8.61 -17.94 -15.18
C LYS A 31 9.33 -17.03 -14.19
N GLU A 32 8.65 -16.01 -13.68
CA GLU A 32 9.23 -15.08 -12.70
C GLU A 32 9.65 -15.80 -11.42
N TRP A 33 8.88 -16.81 -10.98
CA TRP A 33 9.26 -17.65 -9.86
C TRP A 33 10.49 -18.53 -10.17
N CYS A 34 10.58 -19.14 -11.35
CA CYS A 34 11.76 -19.91 -11.74
C CYS A 34 13.04 -19.04 -11.78
N GLU A 35 12.93 -17.79 -12.22
CA GLU A 35 14.06 -16.86 -12.32
C GLU A 35 14.48 -16.29 -10.96
N LYS A 36 13.51 -15.92 -10.11
CA LYS A 36 13.78 -15.15 -8.88
C LYS A 36 13.64 -15.96 -7.59
N GLY A 37 13.07 -17.16 -7.66
CA GLY A 37 12.74 -18.01 -6.50
C GLY A 37 11.66 -17.44 -5.57
N LYS A 38 11.08 -16.28 -5.89
CA LYS A 38 10.14 -15.55 -5.04
C LYS A 38 8.71 -15.76 -5.50
N THR A 39 7.82 -16.07 -4.57
CA THR A 39 6.38 -16.25 -4.81
C THR A 39 5.58 -14.96 -4.62
N SER A 40 6.19 -13.94 -4.02
CA SER A 40 5.58 -12.62 -3.78
C SER A 40 6.08 -11.59 -4.80
N SER A 41 5.20 -10.64 -5.12
CA SER A 41 5.56 -9.47 -5.92
C SER A 41 6.27 -8.44 -5.05
N MET A 42 7.31 -7.80 -5.59
CA MET A 42 8.01 -6.69 -4.93
C MET A 42 7.22 -5.37 -4.98
N ARG A 43 5.90 -5.41 -5.20
CA ARG A 43 5.03 -4.22 -5.27
C ARG A 43 5.15 -3.31 -4.05
N GLN A 44 5.47 -3.84 -2.88
CA GLN A 44 5.68 -3.03 -1.67
C GLN A 44 6.93 -2.14 -1.75
N SER A 45 7.92 -2.48 -2.56
CA SER A 45 9.09 -1.64 -2.81
C SER A 45 8.95 -0.79 -4.08
N CYS A 46 7.74 -0.69 -4.65
CA CYS A 46 7.56 0.23 -5.77
C CYS A 46 7.86 1.65 -5.27
N GLY A 47 8.67 2.40 -6.01
CA GLY A 47 9.13 3.75 -5.64
C GLY A 47 8.04 4.83 -5.61
N ARG A 48 6.79 4.44 -5.38
CA ARG A 48 5.68 5.37 -5.18
C ARG A 48 5.94 6.13 -3.89
N LYS A 49 6.32 7.39 -4.02
CA LYS A 49 6.55 8.29 -2.90
C LYS A 49 5.28 8.35 -2.04
N CYS A 50 5.41 7.97 -0.77
CA CYS A 50 4.35 8.19 0.20
C CYS A 50 4.17 9.71 0.36
N LEU A 51 2.92 10.16 0.37
CA LEU A 51 2.58 11.57 0.55
C LEU A 51 2.96 12.09 1.95
N VAL A 52 3.06 11.16 2.90
CA VAL A 52 3.50 11.39 4.28
C VAL A 52 4.68 10.49 4.60
N ASP A 53 5.64 11.03 5.35
CA ASP A 53 6.76 10.26 5.87
C ASP A 53 6.31 9.29 6.98
N ALA A 54 7.23 8.46 7.46
CA ALA A 54 6.93 7.46 8.51
C ALA A 54 6.43 8.10 9.81
N ARG A 55 6.84 9.35 10.12
CA ARG A 55 6.35 10.10 11.29
C ARG A 55 4.91 10.58 11.06
N GLY A 56 4.63 11.09 9.88
CA GLY A 56 3.30 11.47 9.43
C GLY A 56 2.33 10.29 9.45
N GLN A 57 2.75 9.13 8.99
CA GLN A 57 1.95 7.90 9.08
C GLN A 57 1.62 7.53 10.54
N ARG A 58 2.61 7.54 11.44
CA ARG A 58 2.38 7.27 12.88
C ARG A 58 1.43 8.28 13.52
N ARG A 59 1.53 9.56 13.16
CA ARG A 59 0.63 10.61 13.65
C ARG A 59 -0.79 10.41 13.13
N MET A 60 -0.93 10.07 11.84
CA MET A 60 -2.23 9.75 11.25
C MET A 60 -2.88 8.54 11.93
N GLY A 61 -2.10 7.48 12.19
CA GLY A 61 -2.57 6.30 12.91
C GLY A 61 -3.12 6.61 14.30
N ARG A 62 -2.45 7.49 15.06
CA ARG A 62 -2.93 7.94 16.38
C ARG A 62 -4.26 8.71 16.29
N LEU A 63 -4.43 9.57 15.28
CA LEU A 63 -5.69 10.31 15.08
C LEU A 63 -6.85 9.38 14.76
N ILE A 64 -6.62 8.39 13.89
CA ILE A 64 -7.62 7.37 13.53
C ILE A 64 -7.96 6.50 14.73
N GLN A 65 -6.97 6.13 15.54
CA GLN A 65 -7.19 5.27 16.70
C GLN A 65 -7.95 6.00 17.81
N ALA A 66 -7.66 7.28 18.04
CA ALA A 66 -8.35 8.12 19.01
C ALA A 66 -9.82 8.35 18.65
N ASP A 67 -10.14 8.40 17.35
CA ASP A 67 -11.48 8.69 16.87
C ASP A 67 -11.81 7.85 15.62
N ARG A 68 -12.11 6.57 15.86
CA ARG A 68 -12.39 5.60 14.78
C ARG A 68 -13.64 5.93 13.96
N ARG A 69 -14.50 6.84 14.44
CA ARG A 69 -15.75 7.24 13.80
C ARG A 69 -15.65 8.59 13.08
N ALA A 70 -14.55 9.34 13.26
CA ALA A 70 -14.35 10.62 12.62
C ALA A 70 -14.34 10.52 11.09
N ALA A 71 -14.93 11.53 10.44
CA ALA A 71 -14.88 11.65 9.00
C ALA A 71 -13.44 11.94 8.53
N LEU A 72 -13.11 11.49 7.31
CA LEU A 72 -11.78 11.68 6.73
C LEU A 72 -11.37 13.16 6.63
N THR A 73 -12.34 14.03 6.36
CA THR A 73 -12.15 15.50 6.34
C THR A 73 -11.73 16.02 7.71
N GLU A 74 -12.32 15.51 8.78
CA GLU A 74 -12.02 15.89 10.15
C GLU A 74 -10.64 15.38 10.57
N ILE A 75 -10.31 14.11 10.26
CA ILE A 75 -8.99 13.53 10.51
C ILE A 75 -7.91 14.32 9.77
N THR A 76 -8.14 14.66 8.49
CA THR A 76 -7.22 15.47 7.68
C THR A 76 -7.05 16.87 8.26
N THR A 77 -8.14 17.50 8.71
CA THR A 77 -8.10 18.83 9.34
C THR A 77 -7.32 18.81 10.65
N ARG A 78 -7.54 17.81 11.50
CA ARG A 78 -6.79 17.61 12.77
C ARG A 78 -5.31 17.31 12.50
N TYR A 79 -5.03 16.52 11.46
CA TYR A 79 -3.67 16.26 11.01
C TYR A 79 -3.00 17.55 10.53
N ASN A 80 -3.63 18.33 9.67
CA ASN A 80 -3.03 19.59 9.21
C ASN A 80 -2.86 20.56 10.39
N ARG A 81 -3.83 20.71 11.30
CA ARG A 81 -3.78 21.66 12.45
C ARG A 81 -2.55 21.50 13.35
N GLY A 82 -2.12 20.28 13.67
CA GLY A 82 -0.93 20.06 14.52
C GLY A 82 0.41 20.04 13.76
N GLY A 83 0.46 20.52 12.51
CA GLY A 83 1.66 20.60 11.68
C GLY A 83 2.21 22.02 11.42
N TRP A 84 1.56 23.08 11.93
CA TRP A 84 1.89 24.48 11.58
C TRP A 84 2.44 25.32 12.73
N ALA A 85 3.01 24.71 13.77
CA ALA A 85 3.62 25.46 14.89
C ALA A 85 5.14 25.30 14.91
N THR A 86 5.81 25.49 13.78
CA THR A 86 7.23 25.86 13.79
C THR A 86 7.38 27.06 12.88
N THR A 87 7.56 28.19 13.57
CA THR A 87 7.81 29.54 13.13
C THR A 87 8.83 29.57 11.99
N ALA A 88 8.67 30.58 11.12
CA ALA A 88 9.68 31.06 10.19
C ALA A 88 11.10 30.84 10.71
N GLU A 89 11.95 30.21 9.89
CA GLU A 89 13.43 30.27 9.79
C GLU A 89 13.93 28.90 9.27
N ASP A 90 13.70 28.58 7.98
CA ASP A 90 14.58 27.66 7.24
C ASP A 90 14.51 27.96 5.72
N PRO A 91 15.62 28.21 5.02
CA PRO A 91 15.62 28.58 3.59
C PRO A 91 15.55 27.39 2.63
N THR A 92 15.32 26.16 3.10
CA THR A 92 15.27 25.00 2.21
C THR A 92 13.84 24.71 1.76
N GLY A 93 13.50 25.22 0.58
CA GLY A 93 12.17 25.17 -0.04
C GLY A 93 11.58 23.77 -0.24
N TYR A 94 10.94 23.24 0.79
CA TYR A 94 9.96 22.15 0.70
C TYR A 94 8.67 22.57 1.41
N HIS A 95 7.92 23.46 0.77
CA HIS A 95 6.58 23.81 1.23
C HIS A 95 5.66 22.58 1.04
N SER A 96 5.46 21.80 2.11
CA SER A 96 4.51 20.68 2.12
C SER A 96 3.10 21.26 2.06
N SER A 97 2.50 21.26 0.87
CA SER A 97 1.12 21.70 0.66
C SER A 97 0.16 20.91 1.57
N PRO A 98 -0.96 21.51 2.03
CA PRO A 98 -1.97 20.80 2.80
C PRO A 98 -2.36 19.48 2.12
N LEU A 99 -2.38 18.38 2.88
CA LEU A 99 -2.78 17.08 2.35
C LEU A 99 -4.23 17.15 1.88
N GLN A 100 -4.45 17.28 0.57
CA GLN A 100 -5.78 17.11 -0.03
C GLN A 100 -6.01 15.62 -0.27
N ILE A 101 -6.50 14.93 0.75
CA ILE A 101 -6.85 13.52 0.66
C ILE A 101 -8.17 13.41 -0.14
N GLY A 102 -8.08 13.51 -1.46
CA GLY A 102 -9.19 13.23 -2.37
C GLY A 102 -9.65 11.77 -2.27
N LYS A 103 -10.90 11.51 -2.64
CA LYS A 103 -11.63 10.22 -2.59
C LYS A 103 -11.00 9.08 -3.41
N ARG A 104 -9.74 8.72 -3.16
CA ARG A 104 -9.09 7.52 -3.68
C ARG A 104 -8.83 6.59 -2.51
N GLY A 105 -9.67 5.57 -2.45
CA GLY A 105 -9.79 4.62 -1.35
C GLY A 105 -8.45 4.14 -0.81
N TYR A 106 -8.12 4.60 0.38
CA TYR A 106 -7.33 3.83 1.32
C TYR A 106 -8.21 2.66 1.74
N ASN A 107 -7.76 1.45 1.39
CA ASN A 107 -8.40 0.25 1.89
C ASN A 107 -8.18 0.22 3.41
N LEU A 108 -9.28 0.32 4.17
CA LEU A 108 -9.32 0.14 5.62
C LEU A 108 -8.63 -1.17 6.07
N HIS A 109 -8.51 -2.13 5.15
CA HIS A 109 -7.84 -3.42 5.31
C HIS A 109 -6.30 -3.36 5.45
N GLU A 110 -5.64 -2.25 5.12
CA GLU A 110 -4.20 -2.07 5.41
C GLU A 110 -3.92 -1.48 6.79
N LEU A 111 -4.94 -0.97 7.50
CA LEU A 111 -4.80 -0.41 8.84
C LEU A 111 -5.03 -1.43 9.97
N THR A 112 -5.49 -2.65 9.65
CA THR A 112 -5.82 -3.70 10.63
C THR A 112 -4.75 -4.77 10.81
N LYS A 113 -3.62 -4.69 10.09
CA LYS A 113 -2.52 -5.69 10.19
C LYS A 113 -1.41 -5.32 11.19
N ILE A 114 -1.60 -4.28 11.98
CA ILE A 114 -0.75 -4.02 13.15
C ILE A 114 -1.46 -4.65 14.35
N GLY A 115 -1.27 -5.95 14.50
CA GLY A 115 -1.63 -6.77 15.64
C GLY A 115 -0.51 -7.76 15.86
#